data_AF-A0A7J2U508-F1
#
_entry.id   AF-A0A7J2U508-F1
#
_cell.length_a   1.000
_cell.length_b   1.000
_cell.length_c   1.000
_cell.angle_alpha   90.00
_cell.angle_beta   90.00
_cell.angle_gamma   90.00
#
_symmetry.space_group_name_H-M   'P 1'
#
loop_
_entity.id
_entity.type
_entity.pdbx_description
1 polymer ?
#
loop_
_entity_poly.entity_id
_entity_poly.type
_entity_poly.pdbx_seq_one_letter_code
_entity_poly.pdbx_strand_id
1 'polypeptide(L)'
;MDNLNRDKIVGAGLVIGATLLALIILYLLFLAPEWIQLLTLRVIVGLTVLVLAGIVGWIGYTLATTPPPKPIEEIEKEIEEELKKLEQEQKSK
;
A
#
# COMPACT_ATOMS: atom_id res chain seq x y z
N MET A 1 30.14 -12.70 2.41
CA MET A 1 30.06 -11.24 2.22
C MET A 1 29.90 -11.01 0.73
N ASP A 2 28.71 -10.61 0.25
CA ASP A 2 28.52 -9.89 -1.04
C ASP A 2 27.03 -9.70 -1.36
N ASN A 3 26.38 -8.84 -0.58
CA ASN A 3 24.98 -8.44 -0.80
C ASN A 3 24.89 -6.92 -1.08
N LEU A 4 25.78 -6.16 -0.44
CA LEU A 4 25.91 -4.71 -0.55
C LEU A 4 26.03 -4.21 -2.01
N ASN A 5 26.69 -4.94 -2.91
CA ASN A 5 26.85 -4.49 -4.29
C ASN A 5 25.56 -4.66 -5.12
N ARG A 6 24.78 -5.72 -4.86
CA ARG A 6 23.51 -5.98 -5.55
C ARG A 6 22.44 -4.99 -5.13
N ASP A 7 22.33 -4.74 -3.83
CA ASP A 7 21.37 -3.78 -3.28
C ASP A 7 21.69 -2.34 -3.74
N LYS A 8 22.98 -1.99 -3.85
CA LYS A 8 23.44 -0.72 -4.43
C LYS A 8 23.11 -0.59 -5.92
N ILE A 9 23.24 -1.66 -6.71
CA ILE A 9 22.90 -1.65 -8.14
C ILE A 9 21.40 -1.46 -8.31
N VAL A 10 20.58 -2.16 -7.53
CA VAL A 10 19.11 -2.01 -7.57
C VAL A 10 18.71 -0.60 -7.14
N GLY A 11 19.29 -0.09 -6.04
CA GLY A 11 19.04 1.27 -5.58
C GLY A 11 19.45 2.34 -6.60
N ALA A 12 20.63 2.21 -7.20
CA ALA A 12 21.11 3.12 -8.23
C ALA A 12 20.22 3.07 -9.48
N GLY A 13 19.80 1.87 -9.90
CA GLY A 13 18.86 1.70 -11.01
C GLY A 13 17.51 2.36 -10.73
N LEU A 14 16.99 2.24 -9.51
CA LEU A 14 15.75 2.88 -9.10
C LEU A 14 15.86 4.41 -9.13
N VAL A 15 16.94 4.97 -8.59
CA VAL A 15 17.18 6.42 -8.57
C VAL A 15 17.32 6.97 -9.99
N ILE A 16 18.09 6.31 -10.84
CA ILE A 16 18.27 6.72 -12.24
C ILE A 16 16.94 6.62 -12.99
N GLY A 17 16.21 5.52 -12.84
CA GLY A 17 14.90 5.33 -13.46
C GLY A 17 13.90 6.41 -13.04
N ALA A 18 13.81 6.70 -11.73
CA ALA A 18 12.95 7.75 -11.21
C ALA A 18 13.36 9.15 -11.71
N THR A 19 14.66 9.43 -11.75
CA THR A 19 15.19 10.71 -12.23
C THR A 19 14.87 10.91 -13.72
N LEU A 20 15.11 9.89 -14.55
CA LEU A 20 14.80 9.94 -15.98
C LEU A 20 13.30 10.10 -16.23
N LEU A 21 12.46 9.35 -15.50
CA LEU A 21 11.00 9.49 -15.58
C LEU A 21 10.57 10.93 -15.25
N ALA A 22 11.10 11.52 -14.18
CA ALA A 22 10.80 12.89 -13.80
C ALA A 22 11.19 13.89 -14.89
N LEU A 23 12.39 13.75 -15.46
CA LEU A 23 12.85 14.60 -16.56
C LEU A 23 11.98 14.45 -17.82
N ILE A 24 11.58 13.23 -18.16
CA ILE A 24 10.67 12.96 -19.30
C ILE A 24 9.31 13.64 -19.07
N ILE A 25 8.73 13.51 -17.87
CA ILE A 25 7.44 14.16 -17.56
C ILE A 25 7.57 15.69 -17.62
N LEU A 26 8.62 16.27 -17.03
CA LEU A 26 8.87 17.71 -17.11
C LEU A 26 9.03 18.17 -18.56
N TYR A 27 9.80 17.45 -19.37
CA TYR A 27 9.93 17.75 -20.78
C TYR A 27 8.59 17.69 -21.53
N LEU A 28 7.81 16.63 -21.31
CA LEU A 28 6.49 16.45 -21.92
C LEU A 28 5.48 17.53 -21.50
N LEU A 29 5.58 18.04 -20.27
CA LEU A 29 4.66 19.05 -19.75
C LEU A 29 4.99 20.46 -20.24
N PHE A 30 6.28 20.80 -20.37
CA PHE A 30 6.72 22.18 -20.62
C PHE A 30 7.21 22.44 -22.05
N LEU A 31 7.83 21.45 -22.71
CA LEU A 31 8.50 21.65 -24.01
C LEU A 31 7.82 20.90 -25.17
N ALA A 32 6.91 19.97 -24.90
CA ALA A 32 6.19 19.25 -25.96
C ALA A 32 5.08 20.11 -26.60
N PRO A 33 4.56 19.73 -27.77
CA PRO A 33 3.39 20.36 -28.38
C PRO A 33 2.14 20.31 -27.48
N GLU A 34 1.26 21.30 -27.59
CA GLU A 34 0.08 21.46 -26.72
C GLU A 34 -0.80 20.21 -26.59
N TRP A 35 -1.02 19.47 -27.68
CA TRP A 35 -1.82 18.25 -27.67
C TRP A 35 -1.19 17.14 -26.80
N ILE A 36 0.15 17.04 -26.80
CA ILE A 36 0.88 16.10 -25.94
C ILE A 36 0.84 16.59 -24.49
N GLN A 37 1.04 17.88 -24.24
CA GLN A 37 0.96 18.43 -22.88
C GLN A 37 -0.39 18.14 -22.24
N LEU A 38 -1.49 18.41 -22.96
CA LEU A 38 -2.85 18.13 -22.48
C LEU A 38 -3.08 16.64 -22.25
N LEU A 39 -2.58 15.78 -23.14
CA LEU A 39 -2.68 14.33 -22.97
C LEU A 39 -1.92 13.87 -21.72
N THR A 40 -0.67 14.31 -21.55
CA THR A 40 0.17 14.00 -20.38
C THR A 40 -0.50 14.44 -19.09
N LEU A 41 -1.05 15.65 -19.04
CA LEU A 41 -1.77 16.17 -17.87
C LEU A 41 -3.00 15.32 -17.55
N ARG A 42 -3.83 14.98 -18.55
CA ARG A 42 -5.01 14.13 -18.37
C ARG A 42 -4.65 12.75 -17.82
N VAL A 43 -3.58 12.15 -18.34
CA VAL A 43 -3.12 10.83 -17.90
C VAL A 43 -2.60 10.87 -16.46
N ILE A 44 -1.73 11.84 -16.13
CA ILE A 44 -1.18 11.95 -14.77
C ILE A 44 -2.29 12.19 -13.76
N VAL A 45 -3.12 13.22 -13.99
CA VAL A 45 -4.22 13.57 -13.09
C VAL A 45 -5.22 12.43 -12.99
N GLY A 46 -5.59 11.81 -14.12
CA GLY A 46 -6.49 10.67 -14.15
C GLY A 46 -5.97 9.48 -13.35
N LEU A 47 -4.70 9.12 -13.52
CA LEU A 47 -4.06 8.05 -12.74
C LEU A 47 -3.99 8.38 -11.26
N THR A 48 -3.60 9.60 -10.89
CA THR A 48 -3.57 10.03 -9.49
C THR A 48 -4.95 9.92 -8.85
N VAL A 49 -6.01 10.38 -9.53
CA VAL A 49 -7.39 10.29 -9.03
C VAL A 49 -7.84 8.84 -8.91
N LEU A 50 -7.56 7.98 -9.90
CA LEU A 50 -7.93 6.56 -9.84
C LEU A 50 -7.24 5.82 -8.69
N VAL A 51 -5.97 6.09 -8.44
CA VAL A 51 -5.23 5.50 -7.32
C VAL A 51 -5.82 5.94 -5.98
N LEU A 52 -6.07 7.24 -5.82
CA LEU A 52 -6.68 7.79 -4.60
C LEU A 52 -8.09 7.23 -4.38
N ALA A 53 -8.92 7.24 -5.42
CA ALA A 53 -10.27 6.70 -5.37
C ALA A 53 -10.26 5.19 -5.08
N GLY A 54 -9.30 4.44 -5.61
CA GLY A 54 -9.11 3.03 -5.31
C GLY A 54 -8.80 2.78 -3.83
N ILE A 55 -7.92 3.58 -3.23
CA ILE A 55 -7.60 3.49 -1.80
C ILE A 55 -8.83 3.82 -0.94
N VAL A 56 -9.49 4.95 -1.21
CA VAL A 56 -10.70 5.37 -0.47
C VAL A 56 -11.82 4.34 -0.63
N GLY A 57 -12.03 3.83 -1.85
CA GLY A 57 -13.02 2.81 -2.14
C GLY A 57 -12.73 1.50 -1.43
N TRP A 58 -11.46 1.06 -1.36
CA TRP A 58 -11.06 -0.12 -0.61
C TRP A 58 -11.29 0.05 0.89
N ILE A 59 -10.91 1.19 1.47
CA ILE A 59 -11.18 1.50 2.88
C ILE A 59 -12.68 1.48 3.15
N GLY A 60 -13.48 2.17 2.32
CA GLY A 60 -14.94 2.16 2.43
C GLY A 60 -15.52 0.76 2.32
N TYR A 61 -15.01 -0.07 1.42
CA TYR A 61 -15.40 -1.47 1.28
C TYR A 61 -15.10 -2.28 2.55
N THR A 62 -13.91 -2.13 3.13
CA THR A 62 -13.57 -2.81 4.39
C THR A 62 -14.48 -2.36 5.53
N LEU A 63 -14.71 -1.07 5.72
CA LEU A 63 -15.61 -0.56 6.77
C LEU A 63 -17.06 -1.03 6.60
N ALA A 64 -17.55 -1.13 5.36
CA ALA A 64 -18.90 -1.60 5.08
C ALA A 64 -19.07 -3.12 5.28
N THR A 65 -17.99 -3.89 5.16
CA THR A 65 -18.02 -5.36 5.22
C THR A 65 -17.45 -5.93 6.51
N THR A 66 -16.68 -5.15 7.29
CA THR A 66 -16.25 -5.54 8.62
C THR A 66 -17.33 -5.18 9.63
N PRO A 67 -17.96 -6.16 10.30
CA PRO A 67 -18.79 -5.87 11.45
C PRO A 67 -17.96 -5.10 12.49
N PRO A 68 -18.57 -4.18 13.24
CA PRO A 68 -17.88 -3.43 14.28
C PRO A 68 -17.11 -4.43 15.16
N PRO A 69 -15.82 -4.16 15.46
CA PRO A 69 -15.01 -5.06 16.25
C PRO A 69 -15.78 -5.45 17.50
N LYS A 70 -15.85 -6.75 17.81
CA LYS A 70 -16.55 -7.25 19.00
C LYS A 70 -16.10 -6.41 20.21
N PRO A 71 -17.00 -6.06 21.14
CA PRO A 71 -16.61 -5.36 22.36
C PRO A 71 -15.41 -6.06 22.99
N ILE A 72 -14.42 -5.27 23.42
CA ILE A 72 -13.15 -5.78 23.97
C ILE A 72 -13.41 -6.79 25.11
N GLU A 73 -14.48 -6.59 25.88
CA GLU A 73 -14.92 -7.48 26.97
C GLU A 73 -15.31 -8.89 26.51
N GLU A 74 -15.87 -9.06 25.31
CA GLU A 74 -16.20 -10.39 24.75
C GLU A 74 -14.93 -11.09 24.24
N ILE A 75 -14.00 -10.33 23.67
CA ILE A 75 -12.70 -10.84 23.20
C ILE A 75 -11.85 -11.30 24.39
N GLU A 76 -11.80 -10.52 25.47
CA GLU A 76 -11.08 -10.89 26.69
C GLU A 76 -11.66 -12.17 27.32
N LYS A 77 -12.99 -12.31 27.36
CA LYS A 77 -13.65 -13.52 27.88
C LYS A 77 -13.39 -14.75 27.01
N GLU A 78 -13.48 -14.63 25.69
CA GLU A 78 -13.17 -15.73 24.75
C GLU A 78 -11.70 -16.17 24.89
N ILE A 79 -10.76 -15.22 25.00
CA ILE A 79 -9.33 -15.49 25.21
C ILE A 79 -9.07 -16.14 26.57
N GLU A 80 -9.68 -15.65 27.65
CA GLU A 80 -9.51 -16.21 29.00
C GLU A 80 -10.08 -17.64 29.11
N GLU A 81 -11.20 -17.92 28.44
CA GLU A 81 -11.75 -19.28 28.35
C GLU A 81 -10.87 -20.23 27.53
N GLU A 82 -10.32 -19.79 26.40
CA GLU A 82 -9.36 -20.58 25.61
C GLU A 82 -8.08 -20.86 26.40
N LEU A 83 -7.54 -19.87 27.11
CA LEU A 83 -6.39 -20.03 28.00
C LEU A 83 -6.66 -21.05 29.09
N LYS A 84 -7.81 -20.98 29.76
CA LYS A 84 -8.20 -21.95 30.80
C LYS A 84 -8.35 -23.37 30.24
N LYS A 85 -8.90 -23.54 29.04
CA LYS A 85 -9.00 -24.86 28.39
C LYS A 85 -7.62 -25.42 28.04
N LEU A 86 -6.73 -24.58 27.49
CA LEU A 86 -5.35 -24.97 27.17
C LEU A 86 -4.58 -25.36 28.44
N GLU A 87 -4.73 -24.61 29.54
CA GLU A 87 -4.12 -24.96 30.83
C GLU A 87 -4.65 -26.28 31.40
N GLN A 88 -5.95 -26.56 31.25
CA GLN A 88 -6.55 -27.81 31.67
C GLN A 88 -6.08 -28.99 30.81
N GLU A 89 -5.98 -28.83 29.50
CA GLU A 89 -5.41 -29.85 28.60
C GLU A 89 -3.95 -30.13 28.94
N GLN A 90 -3.14 -29.09 29.18
CA GLN A 90 -1.73 -29.20 29.57
C GLN A 90 -1.54 -29.88 30.94
N LYS A 91 -2.47 -29.69 31.89
CA LYS A 91 -2.46 -30.38 33.19
C LYS A 91 -2.99 -31.82 33.13
N SER A 92 -3.80 -32.13 32.13
CA SER A 92 -4.37 -33.47 31.93
C SER A 92 -3.47 -34.40 31.12
N LYS A 93 -2.39 -33.88 30.54
CA LYS A 93 -1.40 -34.58 29.73
C LYS A 93 -0.11 -34.80 30.51
#